data_AF-A0A7G1IAN5-F1
#
_entry.id   AF-A0A7G1IAN5-F1
#
_cell.length_a   1.000
_cell.length_b   1.000
_cell.length_c   1.000
_cell.angle_alpha   90.00
_cell.angle_beta   90.00
_cell.angle_gamma   90.00
#
_symmetry.space_group_name_H-M   'P 1'
#
loop_
_entity.id
_entity.type
_entity.pdbx_description
1 polymer ?
#
loop_
_entity_poly.entity_id
_entity_poly.type
_entity_poly.pdbx_seq_one_letter_code
_entity_poly.pdbx_strand_id
1 'polypeptide(L)'
;MWYSGSPEVTNFDDVEADPGHVLVVDIDESIPERPVAVEPRHIGRWRFVTLHNQVDTSRDIADLDMNLDLMTDKVCTVVRLALTGSLTVADRATLDACLDKYARLFAWLGLWERHTDLAVIPADGEFADLGIGGFAAAAVDELVATARAGDTESATDAQAALALLLRLTDRSVA
;
A
#
# COMPACT_ATOMS: atom_id res chain seq x y z
N MET A 1 -15.08 -33.28 13.14
CA MET A 1 -15.31 -32.07 13.95
C MET A 1 -15.20 -30.89 13.00
N TRP A 2 -16.20 -30.01 12.94
CA TRP A 2 -16.18 -28.81 12.08
C TRP A 2 -16.06 -27.56 12.95
N TYR A 3 -15.34 -26.56 12.45
CA TYR A 3 -15.15 -25.27 13.09
C TYR A 3 -15.37 -24.18 12.03
N SER A 4 -16.29 -23.26 12.30
CA SER A 4 -16.66 -22.19 11.37
C SER A 4 -15.66 -21.03 11.33
N GLY A 5 -14.72 -20.97 12.28
CA GLY A 5 -13.89 -19.79 12.49
C GLY A 5 -14.66 -18.64 13.14
N SER A 6 -14.08 -17.44 13.05
CA SER A 6 -14.71 -16.20 13.51
C SER A 6 -15.72 -15.68 12.47
N PRO A 7 -16.92 -15.26 12.89
CA PRO A 7 -17.95 -14.75 11.97
C PRO A 7 -17.62 -13.37 11.39
N GLU A 8 -16.65 -12.66 11.96
CA GLU A 8 -16.03 -11.46 11.39
C GLU A 8 -14.51 -11.65 11.43
N VAL A 9 -13.80 -10.96 10.54
CA VAL A 9 -12.34 -11.01 10.47
C VAL A 9 -11.70 -10.48 11.75
N THR A 10 -10.72 -11.22 12.25
CA THR A 10 -9.97 -10.86 13.46
C THR A 10 -8.50 -10.57 13.17
N ASN A 11 -7.97 -11.09 12.05
CA ASN A 11 -6.60 -10.88 11.63
C ASN A 11 -6.46 -10.79 10.11
N PHE A 12 -5.25 -10.44 9.65
CA PHE A 12 -4.92 -10.42 8.23
C PHE A 12 -4.90 -11.82 7.63
N ASP A 13 -5.10 -11.87 6.32
CA ASP A 13 -5.14 -13.07 5.47
C ASP A 13 -3.89 -13.97 5.53
N ASP A 14 -2.72 -13.43 5.91
CA ASP A 14 -1.50 -14.20 6.14
C ASP A 14 -1.51 -14.99 7.47
N VAL A 15 -2.41 -14.64 8.40
CA VAL A 15 -2.54 -15.28 9.72
C VAL A 15 -3.88 -16.02 9.88
N GLU A 16 -4.98 -15.42 9.44
CA GLU A 16 -6.32 -15.99 9.51
C GLU A 16 -6.82 -16.31 8.10
N ALA A 17 -6.89 -17.60 7.79
CA ALA A 17 -7.41 -18.08 6.52
C ALA A 17 -8.94 -18.17 6.55
N ASP A 18 -9.58 -17.58 5.54
CA ASP A 18 -11.01 -17.71 5.23
C ASP A 18 -12.01 -17.32 6.36
N PRO A 19 -11.85 -16.15 7.01
CA PRO A 19 -12.76 -15.70 8.05
C PRO A 19 -14.14 -15.29 7.51
N GLY A 20 -15.07 -15.01 8.42
CA GLY A 20 -16.35 -14.44 8.06
C GLY A 20 -17.40 -15.48 7.67
N HIS A 21 -17.20 -16.74 8.04
CA HIS A 21 -18.08 -17.83 7.67
C HIS A 21 -18.92 -18.32 8.85
N VAL A 22 -20.13 -18.76 8.52
CA VAL A 22 -20.95 -19.63 9.37
C VAL A 22 -21.22 -20.93 8.63
N LEU A 23 -21.42 -22.02 9.38
CA LEU A 23 -21.74 -23.32 8.80
C LEU A 23 -23.25 -23.55 8.90
N VAL A 24 -23.91 -23.66 7.74
CA VAL A 24 -25.29 -24.13 7.65
C VAL A 24 -25.23 -25.65 7.59
N VAL A 25 -25.76 -26.31 8.62
CA VAL A 25 -25.74 -27.77 8.74
C VAL A 25 -27.15 -28.31 8.55
N ASP A 26 -27.33 -29.15 7.53
CA ASP A 26 -28.57 -29.86 7.26
C ASP A 26 -28.42 -31.32 7.74
N ILE A 27 -29.31 -31.70 8.65
CA ILE A 27 -29.40 -33.03 9.25
C ILE A 27 -30.81 -33.56 9.02
N ASP A 28 -30.89 -34.70 8.34
CA ASP A 28 -32.14 -35.40 8.10
C ASP A 28 -32.26 -36.60 9.03
N GLU A 29 -33.00 -36.42 10.12
CA GLU A 29 -33.20 -37.47 11.13
C GLU A 29 -34.11 -38.60 10.63
N SER A 30 -34.82 -38.42 9.50
CA SER A 30 -35.72 -39.43 8.94
C SER A 30 -34.98 -40.53 8.16
N ILE A 31 -33.74 -40.26 7.74
CA ILE A 31 -32.90 -41.19 6.99
C ILE A 31 -31.53 -41.30 7.70
N PRO A 32 -31.34 -42.29 8.59
CA PRO A 32 -30.13 -42.43 9.40
C PRO A 32 -28.83 -42.58 8.60
N GLU A 33 -28.93 -43.06 7.35
CA GLU A 33 -27.79 -43.25 6.44
C GLU A 33 -27.44 -41.99 5.64
N ARG A 34 -28.28 -40.94 5.66
CA ARG A 34 -28.03 -39.72 4.90
C ARG A 34 -26.87 -38.95 5.55
N PRO A 35 -25.82 -38.60 4.79
CA PRO A 35 -24.71 -37.85 5.34
C PRO A 35 -25.16 -36.42 5.71
N VAL A 36 -24.63 -35.93 6.83
CA VAL A 36 -24.81 -34.52 7.24
C VAL A 36 -24.22 -33.62 6.17
N ALA A 37 -25.03 -32.69 5.66
CA ALA A 37 -24.57 -31.69 4.69
C ALA A 37 -24.17 -30.42 5.44
N VAL A 38 -22.95 -29.94 5.20
CA VAL A 38 -22.40 -28.74 5.82
C VAL A 38 -22.03 -27.77 4.73
N GLU A 39 -22.70 -26.61 4.66
CA GLU A 39 -22.45 -25.55 3.69
C GLU A 39 -21.89 -24.30 4.40
N PRO A 40 -20.67 -23.84 4.07
CA PRO A 40 -20.18 -22.56 4.55
C PRO A 40 -20.92 -21.40 3.86
N ARG A 41 -21.35 -20.42 4.64
CA ARG A 41 -21.97 -19.17 4.17
C ARG A 41 -21.16 -17.98 4.67
N HIS A 42 -20.67 -17.17 3.74
CA HIS A 42 -19.94 -15.95 4.08
C HIS A 42 -20.93 -14.86 4.54
N ILE A 43 -20.72 -14.35 5.74
CA ILE A 43 -21.51 -13.29 6.37
C ILE A 43 -20.65 -12.10 6.83
N GLY A 44 -19.32 -12.28 6.89
CA GLY A 44 -18.39 -11.24 7.32
C GLY A 44 -18.46 -10.03 6.38
N ARG A 45 -18.38 -8.84 6.95
CA ARG A 45 -18.37 -7.60 6.16
C ARG A 45 -16.98 -6.99 6.05
N TRP A 46 -16.14 -7.23 7.03
CA TRP A 46 -14.79 -6.68 7.09
C TRP A 46 -13.80 -7.58 6.37
N ARG A 47 -12.82 -6.97 5.72
CA ARG A 47 -11.75 -7.66 4.99
C ARG A 47 -10.39 -7.09 5.37
N PHE A 48 -9.49 -7.93 5.88
CA PHE A 48 -8.13 -7.53 6.24
C PHE A 48 -7.17 -8.21 5.26
N VAL A 49 -6.53 -7.42 4.40
CA VAL A 49 -5.76 -7.92 3.25
C VAL A 49 -4.31 -7.47 3.36
N THR A 50 -3.39 -8.38 3.06
CA THR A 50 -1.97 -8.08 2.92
C THR A 50 -1.58 -8.10 1.45
N LEU A 51 -1.04 -6.99 0.93
CA LEU A 51 -0.51 -6.92 -0.43
C LEU A 51 1.00 -6.80 -0.40
N HIS A 52 1.67 -7.64 -1.18
CA HIS A 52 3.11 -7.57 -1.41
C HIS A 52 3.35 -7.09 -2.85
N ASN A 53 4.04 -5.97 -3.01
CA ASN A 53 4.32 -5.40 -4.31
C ASN A 53 5.77 -4.95 -4.40
N GLN A 54 6.41 -5.33 -5.51
CA GLN A 54 7.69 -4.73 -5.88
C GLN A 54 7.39 -3.45 -6.67
N VAL A 55 8.04 -2.35 -6.31
CA VAL A 55 7.80 -1.03 -6.90
C VAL A 55 9.14 -0.38 -7.23
N ASP A 56 9.52 -0.47 -8.50
CA ASP A 56 10.79 0.08 -9.01
C ASP A 56 10.56 1.18 -10.05
N THR A 57 9.35 1.29 -10.59
CA THR A 57 9.02 2.19 -11.69
C THR A 57 7.66 2.84 -11.52
N SER A 58 7.46 3.95 -12.24
CA SER A 58 6.14 4.60 -12.37
C SER A 58 5.04 3.65 -12.86
N ARG A 59 5.38 2.63 -13.65
CA ARG A 59 4.42 1.60 -14.08
C ARG A 59 3.95 0.74 -12.91
N ASP A 60 4.86 0.33 -12.03
CA ASP A 60 4.50 -0.48 -10.86
C ASP A 60 3.59 0.32 -9.91
N ILE A 61 3.82 1.64 -9.81
CA ILE A 61 2.94 2.55 -9.06
C ILE A 61 1.55 2.63 -9.71
N ALA A 62 1.47 2.70 -11.04
CA ALA A 62 0.19 2.70 -11.75
C ALA A 62 -0.56 1.37 -11.61
N ASP A 63 0.16 0.24 -11.63
CA ASP A 63 -0.41 -1.08 -11.40
C ASP A 63 -0.93 -1.22 -9.96
N LEU A 64 -0.23 -0.64 -8.98
CA LEU A 64 -0.70 -0.54 -7.59
C LEU A 64 -1.95 0.34 -7.47
N ASP A 65 -1.98 1.52 -8.10
CA ASP A 65 -3.17 2.39 -8.13
C ASP A 65 -4.38 1.66 -8.70
N MET A 66 -4.20 0.95 -9.83
CA MET A 66 -5.27 0.17 -10.46
C MET A 66 -5.75 -0.97 -9.56
N ASN A 67 -4.84 -1.69 -8.91
CA ASN A 67 -5.20 -2.76 -7.98
C ASN A 67 -6.06 -2.22 -6.83
N LEU A 68 -5.62 -1.14 -6.19
CA LEU A 68 -6.36 -0.48 -5.11
C LEU A 68 -7.72 0.07 -5.59
N ASP A 69 -7.80 0.63 -6.80
CA ASP A 69 -9.05 1.14 -7.36
C ASP A 69 -10.09 0.04 -7.62
N LEU A 70 -9.64 -1.12 -8.10
CA LEU A 70 -10.53 -2.25 -8.40
C LEU A 70 -11.06 -2.97 -7.15
N MET A 71 -10.49 -2.73 -5.96
CA MET A 71 -11.00 -3.32 -4.72
C MET A 71 -12.41 -2.83 -4.38
N THR A 72 -13.33 -3.75 -4.13
CA THR A 72 -14.70 -3.44 -3.67
C THR A 72 -14.73 -3.16 -2.17
N ASP A 73 -15.81 -2.51 -1.70
CA ASP A 73 -16.09 -2.31 -0.27
C ASP A 73 -14.92 -1.72 0.53
N LYS A 74 -14.25 -0.72 -0.05
CA LYS A 74 -13.08 -0.04 0.55
C LYS A 74 -13.35 0.43 1.99
N VAL A 75 -14.56 0.92 2.27
CA VAL A 75 -15.02 1.37 3.60
C VAL A 75 -15.02 0.30 4.69
N CYS A 76 -14.99 -0.99 4.33
CA CYS A 76 -14.89 -2.13 5.24
C CYS A 76 -13.61 -2.95 5.00
N THR A 77 -12.65 -2.40 4.26
CA THR A 77 -11.41 -3.08 3.90
C THR A 77 -10.21 -2.40 4.55
N VAL A 78 -9.43 -3.19 5.27
CA VAL A 78 -8.17 -2.83 5.91
C VAL A 78 -7.05 -3.41 5.07
N VAL A 79 -6.20 -2.56 4.50
CA VAL A 79 -5.12 -2.96 3.59
C VAL A 79 -3.78 -2.69 4.25
N ARG A 80 -2.97 -3.74 4.36
CA ARG A 80 -1.57 -3.65 4.79
C ARG A 80 -0.66 -3.92 3.60
N LEU A 81 0.19 -2.96 3.28
CA LEU A 81 1.09 -3.01 2.12
C LEU A 81 2.51 -3.36 2.57
N ALA A 82 3.15 -4.31 1.91
CA ALA A 82 4.59 -4.55 1.99
C ALA A 82 5.21 -4.20 0.64
N LEU A 83 5.94 -3.09 0.60
CA LEU A 83 6.53 -2.57 -0.64
C LEU A 83 8.04 -2.78 -0.64
N THR A 84 8.59 -3.29 -1.74
CA THR A 84 10.04 -3.48 -1.89
C THR A 84 10.53 -2.90 -3.20
N GLY A 85 11.74 -2.36 -3.24
CA GLY A 85 12.34 -1.88 -4.49
C GLY A 85 13.12 -0.59 -4.32
N SER A 86 13.39 0.07 -5.45
CA SER A 86 14.06 1.37 -5.48
C SER A 86 13.31 2.36 -6.36
N LEU A 87 13.04 3.55 -5.83
CA LEU A 87 12.30 4.60 -6.52
C LEU A 87 13.15 5.85 -6.69
N THR A 88 12.86 6.61 -7.75
CA THR A 88 13.30 8.00 -7.85
C THR A 88 12.56 8.88 -6.85
N VAL A 89 12.99 10.12 -6.65
CA VAL A 89 12.30 11.03 -5.72
C VAL A 89 10.91 11.40 -6.27
N ALA A 90 10.78 11.54 -7.58
CA ALA A 90 9.54 11.80 -8.30
C ALA A 90 8.58 10.60 -8.23
N ASP A 91 9.09 9.39 -8.43
CA ASP A 91 8.28 8.18 -8.28
C ASP A 91 7.84 8.00 -6.83
N ARG A 92 8.72 8.26 -5.85
CA ARG A 92 8.38 8.24 -4.42
C ARG A 92 7.25 9.22 -4.10
N ALA A 93 7.30 10.44 -4.65
CA ALA A 93 6.25 11.45 -4.48
C ALA A 93 4.92 11.02 -5.14
N THR A 94 4.99 10.37 -6.30
CA THR A 94 3.82 9.82 -6.99
C THR A 94 3.18 8.69 -6.18
N LEU A 95 4.00 7.81 -5.61
CA LEU A 95 3.55 6.76 -4.69
C LEU A 95 2.88 7.36 -3.45
N ASP A 96 3.48 8.36 -2.79
CA ASP A 96 2.86 9.03 -1.64
C ASP A 96 1.50 9.61 -1.97
N ALA A 97 1.37 10.30 -3.11
CA ALA A 97 0.09 10.86 -3.54
C ALA A 97 -0.97 9.76 -3.78
N CYS A 98 -0.55 8.62 -4.35
CA CYS A 98 -1.40 7.44 -4.52
C CYS A 98 -1.87 6.88 -3.17
N LEU A 99 -0.96 6.68 -2.22
CA LEU A 99 -1.30 6.18 -0.88
C LEU A 99 -2.21 7.15 -0.12
N ASP A 100 -1.94 8.45 -0.18
CA ASP A 100 -2.76 9.51 0.45
C ASP A 100 -4.21 9.55 -0.10
N LYS A 101 -4.38 9.29 -1.41
CA LYS A 101 -5.69 9.18 -2.04
C LYS A 101 -6.47 8.02 -1.42
N TYR A 102 -5.87 6.85 -1.32
CA TYR A 102 -6.55 5.63 -0.85
C TYR A 102 -6.67 5.53 0.67
N ALA A 103 -5.77 6.14 1.44
CA ALA A 103 -5.90 6.26 2.89
C ALA A 103 -7.21 6.93 3.32
N ARG A 104 -7.84 7.72 2.44
CA ARG A 104 -9.14 8.36 2.67
C ARG A 104 -10.34 7.50 2.25
N LEU A 105 -10.12 6.47 1.44
CA LEU A 105 -11.18 5.63 0.84
C LEU A 105 -11.32 4.30 1.57
N PHE A 106 -10.20 3.71 1.97
CA PHE A 106 -10.19 2.47 2.73
C PHE A 106 -10.54 2.70 4.20
N ALA A 107 -11.04 1.66 4.87
CA ALA A 107 -11.23 1.67 6.32
C ALA A 107 -9.89 1.94 7.02
N TRP A 108 -8.82 1.35 6.48
CA TRP A 108 -7.45 1.65 6.83
C TRP A 108 -6.53 1.21 5.70
N LEU A 109 -5.50 2.00 5.41
CA LEU A 109 -4.42 1.62 4.50
C LEU A 109 -3.10 2.06 5.13
N GLY A 110 -2.14 1.15 5.23
CA GLY A 110 -0.84 1.44 5.83
C GLY A 110 0.27 0.51 5.37
N LEU A 111 1.51 0.99 5.53
CA LEU A 111 2.71 0.23 5.22
C LEU A 111 3.04 -0.74 6.37
N TRP A 112 3.52 -1.91 6.01
CA TRP A 112 4.05 -2.90 6.92
C TRP A 112 5.53 -2.66 7.06
N GLU A 113 5.92 -1.75 7.96
CA GLU A 113 7.30 -1.25 8.07
C GLU A 113 8.34 -2.37 8.09
N ARG A 114 8.11 -3.44 8.87
CA ARG A 114 9.05 -4.58 8.98
C ARG A 114 9.23 -5.41 7.69
N HIS A 115 8.35 -5.25 6.70
CA HIS A 115 8.41 -5.91 5.38
C HIS A 115 8.45 -4.91 4.23
N THR A 116 8.65 -3.63 4.53
CA THR A 116 8.77 -2.57 3.53
C THR A 116 10.23 -2.17 3.43
N ASP A 117 10.80 -2.33 2.25
CA ASP A 117 12.20 -2.00 1.95
C ASP A 117 12.26 -1.23 0.63
N LEU A 118 11.98 0.09 0.72
CA LEU A 118 11.99 1.01 -0.41
C LEU A 118 13.18 1.95 -0.29
N ALA A 119 14.14 1.82 -1.20
CA ALA A 119 15.24 2.77 -1.33
C ALA A 119 14.81 3.94 -2.23
N VAL A 120 15.16 5.17 -1.85
CA VAL A 120 14.92 6.35 -2.70
C VAL A 120 16.26 6.85 -3.25
N ILE A 121 16.41 6.84 -4.57
CA ILE A 121 17.66 7.19 -5.25
C ILE A 121 17.39 8.34 -6.24
N PRO A 122 17.94 9.54 -6.01
CA PRO A 122 17.78 10.66 -6.93
C PRO A 122 18.31 10.33 -8.33
N ALA A 123 17.45 10.40 -9.34
CA ALA A 123 17.83 10.16 -10.72
C ALA A 123 18.67 11.32 -11.27
N ASP A 124 19.56 11.02 -12.22
CA ASP A 124 20.37 12.05 -12.86
C ASP A 124 19.49 12.99 -13.68
N GLY A 125 19.60 14.29 -13.42
CA GLY A 125 18.83 15.33 -14.11
C GLY A 125 17.38 15.50 -13.64
N GLU A 126 16.93 14.75 -12.63
CA GLU A 126 15.55 14.80 -12.09
C GLU A 126 15.12 16.21 -11.63
N PHE A 127 16.10 17.02 -11.24
CA PHE A 127 15.88 18.39 -10.74
C PHE A 127 16.34 19.47 -11.72
N ALA A 128 16.85 19.10 -12.91
CA ALA A 128 17.40 20.04 -13.88
C ALA A 128 16.31 20.89 -14.57
N ASP A 129 15.11 20.34 -14.71
CA ASP A 129 13.99 20.97 -15.43
C ASP A 129 13.11 21.87 -14.56
N LEU A 130 13.45 22.06 -13.28
CA LEU A 130 12.62 22.83 -12.34
C LEU A 130 12.63 24.35 -12.61
N GLY A 131 13.44 24.83 -13.55
CA GLY A 131 13.55 26.26 -13.87
C GLY A 131 14.07 27.12 -12.70
N ILE A 132 14.64 26.48 -11.68
CA ILE A 132 15.16 27.12 -10.47
C ILE A 132 16.56 27.63 -10.77
N GLY A 133 16.78 28.93 -10.62
CA GLY A 133 18.07 29.58 -10.84
C GLY A 133 18.73 30.06 -9.54
N GLY A 134 20.05 30.28 -9.61
CA GLY A 134 20.80 30.96 -8.56
C GLY A 134 20.90 30.15 -7.26
N PHE A 135 20.66 30.81 -6.12
CA PHE A 135 20.82 30.19 -4.78
C PHE A 135 19.94 28.96 -4.57
N ALA A 136 18.74 28.94 -5.16
CA ALA A 136 17.82 27.81 -4.98
C ALA A 136 18.27 26.56 -5.76
N ALA A 137 18.97 26.72 -6.90
CA ALA A 137 19.62 25.59 -7.58
C ALA A 137 20.73 24.99 -6.72
N ALA A 138 21.57 25.83 -6.11
CA ALA A 138 22.64 25.38 -5.22
C ALA A 138 22.10 24.62 -3.99
N ALA A 139 20.96 25.06 -3.43
CA ALA A 139 20.30 24.36 -2.32
C ALA A 139 19.73 23.00 -2.75
N VAL A 140 19.19 22.88 -3.97
CA VAL A 140 18.73 21.61 -4.53
C VAL A 140 19.91 20.67 -4.76
N ASP A 141 21.02 21.15 -5.31
CA ASP A 141 22.24 20.37 -5.48
C ASP A 141 22.79 19.84 -4.14
N GLU A 142 22.75 20.67 -3.09
CA GLU A 142 23.11 20.27 -1.72
C GLU A 142 22.19 19.15 -1.20
N LEU A 143 20.86 19.32 -1.33
CA LEU A 143 19.90 18.30 -0.93
C LEU A 143 20.07 16.99 -1.71
N VAL A 144 20.35 17.04 -3.02
CA VAL A 144 20.61 15.85 -3.83
C VAL A 144 21.88 15.15 -3.37
N ALA A 145 22.95 15.91 -3.09
CA ALA A 145 24.19 15.34 -2.56
C ALA A 145 23.97 14.69 -1.18
N THR A 146 23.21 15.32 -0.28
CA THR A 146 22.85 14.78 1.03
C THR A 146 21.97 13.53 0.91
N ALA A 147 20.99 13.53 0.00
CA ALA A 147 20.12 12.38 -0.26
C ALA A 147 20.90 11.17 -0.79
N ARG A 148 21.95 11.41 -1.59
CA ARG A 148 22.84 10.36 -2.15
C ARG A 148 23.85 9.81 -1.16
N ALA A 149 24.14 10.53 -0.06
CA ALA A 149 25.12 10.09 0.94
C ALA A 149 24.69 8.82 1.70
N GLY A 150 23.39 8.50 1.72
CA GLY A 150 22.82 7.28 2.29
C GLY A 150 22.87 7.20 3.83
N ASP A 151 22.01 6.34 4.40
CA ASP A 151 22.01 5.86 5.80
C ASP A 151 22.12 6.91 6.94
N THR A 152 21.65 8.14 6.69
CA THR A 152 21.56 9.18 7.72
C THR A 152 20.15 9.76 7.79
N GLU A 153 19.74 10.21 8.98
CA GLU A 153 18.48 10.95 9.18
C GLU A 153 18.40 12.15 8.22
N SER A 154 19.54 12.82 8.00
CA SER A 154 19.70 13.92 7.05
C SER A 154 19.46 13.53 5.59
N ALA A 155 19.81 12.31 5.17
CA ALA A 155 19.49 11.82 3.83
C ALA A 155 17.98 11.60 3.65
N THR A 156 17.29 11.10 4.69
CA THR A 156 15.83 10.91 4.68
C THR A 156 15.10 12.25 4.62
N ASP A 157 15.51 13.21 5.44
CA ASP A 157 14.96 14.58 5.42
C ASP A 157 15.18 15.26 4.07
N ALA A 158 16.36 15.09 3.46
CA ALA A 158 16.68 15.63 2.15
C ALA A 158 15.78 15.02 1.05
N GLN A 159 15.56 13.71 1.07
CA GLN A 159 14.63 13.04 0.15
C GLN A 159 13.19 13.55 0.31
N ALA A 160 12.72 13.71 1.55
CA ALA A 160 11.39 14.25 1.84
C ALA A 160 11.23 15.71 1.37
N ALA A 161 12.25 16.55 1.56
CA ALA A 161 12.27 17.93 1.10
C ALA A 161 12.24 18.03 -0.44
N LEU A 162 13.03 17.19 -1.13
CA LEU A 162 13.04 17.11 -2.60
C LEU A 162 11.69 16.63 -3.15
N ALA A 163 11.07 15.61 -2.53
CA ALA A 163 9.74 15.13 -2.91
C ALA A 163 8.67 16.22 -2.73
N LEU A 164 8.74 16.99 -1.63
CA LEU A 164 7.85 18.13 -1.40
C LEU A 164 8.01 19.21 -2.46
N LEU A 165 9.25 19.55 -2.84
CA LEU A 165 9.58 20.50 -3.90
C LEU A 165 8.94 20.09 -5.23
N LEU A 166 9.14 18.84 -5.68
CA LEU A 166 8.54 18.32 -6.92
C LEU A 166 7.01 18.49 -6.90
N ARG A 167 6.37 18.05 -5.82
CA ARG A 167 4.91 18.16 -5.66
C ARG A 167 4.39 19.60 -5.73
N LEU A 168 5.14 20.57 -5.23
CA LEU A 168 4.75 21.99 -5.28
C LEU A 168 4.97 22.59 -6.67
N THR A 169 6.05 22.19 -7.35
CA THR A 169 6.39 22.71 -8.67
C THR A 169 5.38 22.22 -9.72
N ASP A 170 5.02 20.93 -9.67
CA ASP A 170 3.96 20.35 -10.53
C ASP A 170 2.60 21.01 -10.35
N ARG A 171 2.30 21.49 -9.13
CA ARG A 171 1.04 22.18 -8.82
C ARG A 171 1.04 23.65 -9.26
N SER A 172 2.21 24.24 -9.51
CA SER A 172 2.35 25.64 -9.94
C SER A 172 2.30 25.82 -11.45
N VAL A 173 2.48 24.73 -12.21
CA VAL A 173 2.44 24.70 -13.67
C VAL A 173 1.03 24.40 -14.21
N ALA A 174 0.11 23.97 -13.35
CA ALA A 174 -1.31 23.72 -13.64
C ALA A 174 -2.20 24.92 -13.25
#